data_AF-A0AAU9II00-F1
#
_entry.id   AF-A0AAU9II00-F1
#
_cell.length_a   1.000
_cell.length_b   1.000
_cell.length_c   1.000
_cell.angle_alpha   90.00
_cell.angle_beta   90.00
_cell.angle_gamma   90.00
#
_symmetry.space_group_name_H-M   'P 1'
#
loop_
_entity.id
_entity.type
_entity.pdbx_description
1 polymer ?
#
loop_
_entity_poly.entity_id
_entity_poly.type
_entity_poly.pdbx_seq_one_letter_code
_entity_poly.pdbx_strand_id
1 'polypeptide(L)'
;MEDIVLYTYGNTYDPVTQIAKLWHSLYELENFQELHSDYYWNGLGDLPILRFNKSFFTNDHILPFLKIAFDCNFDFSEEERLESDLIEEQCISKLHPATTYAKWMEEDTSKNFFYSRGNFFWRLLKLPFEKLSFISEKRHIREYLLRQHNITNRRDCYYQAEKAHELLSQKLGEKPFFFSKPGRREFPRSTDIVVYAYLMEELNHIGDHFNVKDSLSKYENLLGFLKRMDKVISMKSTEDGNINYTLVYSYFLQPPSECKEEYFPPKIYFNVLKRPEKFWYTLKYQSGEKKNYEEKTVAKDIIANRYWNAGAALTFILFLAIRTK
;
A
#
# COMPACT_ATOMS: atom_id res chain seq x y z
N MET A 1 -22.88 2.54 -16.49
CA MET A 1 -21.90 1.63 -15.86
C MET A 1 -20.97 2.48 -15.04
N GLU A 2 -20.62 2.03 -13.83
CA GLU A 2 -19.68 2.75 -12.98
C GLU A 2 -18.26 2.37 -13.42
N ASP A 3 -17.48 3.35 -13.85
CA ASP A 3 -16.10 3.12 -14.27
C ASP A 3 -15.16 3.32 -13.08
N ILE A 4 -14.36 2.30 -12.79
CA ILE A 4 -13.36 2.32 -11.72
C ILE A 4 -11.97 2.21 -12.35
N VAL A 5 -11.17 3.26 -12.24
CA VAL A 5 -9.83 3.29 -12.84
C VAL A 5 -8.80 3.55 -11.75
N LEU A 6 -7.92 2.59 -11.51
CA LEU A 6 -6.80 2.73 -10.58
C LEU A 6 -5.54 3.10 -11.37
N TYR A 7 -5.02 4.29 -11.11
CA TYR A 7 -3.72 4.72 -11.61
C TYR A 7 -2.64 4.26 -10.65
N THR A 8 -1.68 3.46 -11.13
CA THR A 8 -0.63 2.84 -10.31
C THR A 8 0.75 3.21 -10.80
N TYR A 9 1.72 3.16 -9.89
CA TYR A 9 3.12 3.00 -10.28
C TYR A 9 3.28 1.62 -10.94
N GLY A 10 4.03 1.51 -12.03
CA GLY A 10 4.17 0.27 -12.82
C GLY A 10 4.49 -1.01 -12.02
N ASN A 11 5.75 -1.46 -12.01
CA ASN A 11 6.11 -2.74 -11.36
C ASN A 11 6.50 -2.60 -9.88
N THR A 12 6.10 -1.52 -9.21
CA THR A 12 6.42 -1.33 -7.79
C THR A 12 5.28 -1.81 -6.93
N TYR A 13 5.58 -2.71 -5.99
CA TYR A 13 4.60 -3.11 -4.99
C TYR A 13 4.36 -1.96 -4.02
N ASP A 14 3.12 -1.47 -3.98
CA ASP A 14 2.59 -0.43 -3.09
C ASP A 14 1.37 -0.99 -2.35
N PRO A 15 1.30 -0.92 -1.01
CA PRO A 15 0.22 -1.53 -0.23
C PRO A 15 -1.17 -1.06 -0.63
N VAL A 16 -1.36 0.24 -0.92
CA VAL A 16 -2.68 0.81 -1.22
C VAL A 16 -3.16 0.40 -2.61
N THR A 17 -2.24 0.30 -3.56
CA THR A 17 -2.48 -0.29 -4.88
C THR A 17 -2.97 -1.73 -4.73
N GLN A 18 -2.30 -2.50 -3.87
CA GLN A 18 -2.60 -3.91 -3.66
C GLN A 18 -3.92 -4.10 -2.93
N ILE A 19 -4.20 -3.28 -1.91
CA ILE A 19 -5.51 -3.15 -1.27
C ILE A 19 -6.60 -2.97 -2.34
N ALA A 20 -6.48 -1.98 -3.22
CA ALA A 20 -7.50 -1.73 -4.25
C ALA A 20 -7.70 -2.92 -5.20
N LYS A 21 -6.61 -3.56 -5.62
CA LYS A 21 -6.66 -4.76 -6.48
C LYS A 21 -7.29 -5.96 -5.77
N LEU A 22 -6.95 -6.18 -4.51
CA LEU A 22 -7.52 -7.25 -3.68
C LEU A 22 -9.02 -7.03 -3.47
N TRP A 23 -9.45 -5.79 -3.25
CA TRP A 23 -10.87 -5.46 -3.19
C TRP A 23 -11.60 -5.80 -4.50
N HIS A 24 -11.00 -5.48 -5.65
CA HIS A 24 -11.56 -5.86 -6.94
C HIS A 24 -11.69 -7.37 -7.09
N SER A 25 -10.62 -8.14 -6.81
CA SER A 25 -10.63 -9.59 -6.92
C SER A 25 -11.60 -10.28 -5.98
N LEU A 26 -11.73 -9.79 -4.75
CA LEU A 26 -12.58 -10.45 -3.75
C LEU A 26 -14.05 -10.09 -3.93
N TYR A 27 -14.36 -8.85 -4.31
CA TYR A 27 -15.75 -8.36 -4.36
C TYR A 27 -16.25 -8.06 -5.78
N GLU A 28 -15.55 -8.54 -6.80
CA GLU A 28 -15.97 -8.53 -8.22
C GLU A 28 -16.37 -7.13 -8.73
N LEU A 29 -15.46 -6.14 -8.61
CA LEU A 29 -15.73 -4.81 -9.17
C LEU A 29 -15.92 -4.83 -10.69
N GLU A 30 -17.13 -4.54 -11.15
CA GLU A 30 -17.40 -4.35 -12.57
C GLU A 30 -16.59 -3.17 -13.14
N ASN A 31 -16.05 -3.33 -14.35
CA ASN A 31 -15.29 -2.31 -15.09
C ASN A 31 -14.07 -1.72 -14.34
N PHE A 32 -13.45 -2.50 -13.45
CA PHE A 32 -12.17 -2.13 -12.86
C PHE A 32 -11.06 -2.16 -13.94
N GLN A 33 -10.32 -1.06 -14.05
CA GLN A 33 -9.16 -0.94 -14.94
C GLN A 33 -7.95 -0.45 -14.16
N GLU A 34 -6.83 -1.14 -14.30
CA GLU A 34 -5.54 -0.66 -13.83
C GLU A 34 -4.81 0.04 -14.98
N LEU A 35 -4.40 1.29 -14.77
CA LEU A 35 -3.60 2.06 -15.72
C LEU A 35 -2.26 2.41 -15.07
N HIS A 36 -1.18 1.89 -15.64
CA HIS A 36 0.17 2.23 -15.20
C HIS A 36 0.55 3.64 -15.66
N SER A 37 1.13 4.41 -14.75
CA SER A 37 1.70 5.71 -15.04
C SER A 37 3.19 5.72 -14.78
N ASP A 38 3.95 6.28 -15.72
CA ASP A 38 5.39 6.54 -15.56
C ASP A 38 5.67 7.83 -14.76
N TYR A 39 4.63 8.59 -14.41
CA TYR A 39 4.75 9.85 -13.69
C TYR A 39 4.45 9.65 -12.20
N TYR A 40 5.39 10.06 -11.35
CA TYR A 40 5.21 9.94 -9.90
C TYR A 40 4.12 10.86 -9.33
N TRP A 41 3.78 11.92 -10.06
CA TRP A 41 2.83 12.93 -9.62
C TRP A 41 1.86 13.25 -10.75
N ASN A 42 0.57 13.18 -10.47
CA ASN A 42 -0.43 13.88 -11.26
C ASN A 42 -0.92 15.08 -10.44
N GLY A 43 -1.55 16.09 -11.06
CA GLY A 43 -1.95 17.33 -10.38
C GLY A 43 -2.82 17.19 -9.11
N LEU A 44 -3.19 15.97 -8.73
CA LEU A 44 -4.00 15.61 -7.57
C LEU A 44 -3.18 15.03 -6.40
N GLY A 45 -1.95 14.57 -6.64
CA GLY A 45 -1.09 13.96 -5.62
C GLY A 45 -0.20 12.84 -6.15
N ASP A 46 0.39 12.11 -5.21
CA ASP A 46 1.20 10.93 -5.47
C ASP A 46 0.30 9.72 -5.75
N LEU A 47 0.78 8.80 -6.58
CA LEU A 47 0.08 7.53 -6.85
C LEU A 47 0.10 6.61 -5.61
N PRO A 48 -0.80 5.62 -5.51
CA PRO A 48 -1.94 5.37 -6.41
C PRO A 48 -3.05 6.41 -6.30
N ILE A 49 -3.79 6.55 -7.40
CA ILE A 49 -5.01 7.38 -7.46
C ILE A 49 -6.14 6.56 -8.04
N LEU A 50 -7.28 6.55 -7.35
CA LEU A 50 -8.48 5.84 -7.79
C LEU A 50 -9.49 6.84 -8.34
N ARG A 51 -9.87 6.67 -9.61
CA ARG A 51 -11.00 7.36 -10.21
C ARG A 51 -12.23 6.48 -10.12
N PHE A 52 -13.29 7.02 -9.55
CA PHE A 52 -14.61 6.39 -9.52
C PHE A 52 -15.61 7.37 -10.15
N ASN A 53 -16.17 7.01 -11.31
CA ASN A 53 -16.99 7.90 -12.10
C ASN A 53 -16.28 9.24 -12.40
N LYS A 54 -16.76 10.35 -11.83
CA LYS A 54 -16.19 11.71 -11.98
C LYS A 54 -15.34 12.15 -10.79
N SER A 55 -15.18 11.30 -9.77
CA SER A 55 -14.45 11.60 -8.54
C SER A 55 -13.07 10.95 -8.55
N PHE A 56 -12.12 11.62 -7.91
CA PHE A 56 -10.75 11.12 -7.74
C PHE A 56 -10.43 11.00 -6.25
N PHE A 57 -9.77 9.90 -5.88
CA PHE A 57 -9.31 9.62 -4.53
C PHE A 57 -7.80 9.44 -4.55
N THR A 58 -7.11 10.26 -3.76
CA THR A 58 -5.66 10.14 -3.53
C THR A 58 -5.34 8.95 -2.64
N ASN A 59 -4.06 8.55 -2.61
CA ASN A 59 -3.54 7.42 -1.84
C ASN A 59 -4.21 7.28 -0.45
N ASP A 60 -4.13 8.33 0.39
CA ASP A 60 -4.70 8.34 1.76
C ASP A 60 -6.21 8.12 1.85
N HIS A 61 -6.96 8.35 0.76
CA HIS A 61 -8.42 8.28 0.72
C HIS A 61 -8.96 7.04 0.02
N ILE A 62 -8.11 6.23 -0.63
CA ILE A 62 -8.53 5.03 -1.34
C ILE A 62 -9.10 3.99 -0.36
N LEU A 63 -8.36 3.65 0.71
CA LEU A 63 -8.82 2.65 1.68
C LEU A 63 -10.13 3.08 2.39
N PRO A 64 -10.26 4.31 2.92
CA PRO A 64 -11.54 4.77 3.48
C PRO A 64 -12.69 4.71 2.47
N PHE A 65 -12.44 5.08 1.21
CA PHE A 65 -13.44 4.98 0.15
C PHE A 65 -13.90 3.54 -0.06
N LEU A 66 -12.96 2.58 -0.20
CA LEU A 66 -13.28 1.17 -0.40
C LEU A 66 -14.04 0.58 0.80
N LYS A 67 -13.64 0.88 2.03
CA LYS A 67 -14.36 0.42 3.24
C LYS A 67 -15.82 0.89 3.23
N ILE A 68 -16.08 2.15 2.86
CA ILE A 68 -17.44 2.70 2.81
C ILE A 68 -18.23 2.16 1.62
N ALA A 69 -17.60 2.03 0.46
CA ALA A 69 -18.25 1.67 -0.78
C ALA A 69 -18.82 0.25 -0.77
N PHE A 70 -18.10 -0.67 -0.13
CA PHE A 70 -18.46 -2.08 -0.06
C PHE A 70 -19.04 -2.50 1.28
N ASP A 71 -18.85 -1.74 2.36
CA ASP A 71 -19.38 -2.10 3.69
C ASP A 71 -19.01 -3.55 4.07
N CYS A 72 -17.77 -3.98 3.81
CA CYS A 72 -17.31 -5.36 4.05
C CYS A 72 -17.40 -5.77 5.53
N ASN A 73 -17.54 -4.78 6.42
CA ASN A 73 -17.63 -4.91 7.88
C ASN A 73 -19.07 -4.67 8.37
N PHE A 74 -20.09 -4.94 7.53
CA PHE A 74 -21.50 -4.66 7.83
C PHE A 74 -22.02 -5.31 9.12
N ASP A 75 -21.45 -6.45 9.52
CA ASP A 75 -21.83 -7.25 10.69
C ASP A 75 -20.90 -7.03 11.90
N PHE A 76 -20.00 -6.04 11.84
CA PHE A 76 -19.12 -5.70 12.95
C PHE A 76 -19.87 -4.87 14.01
N SER A 77 -19.65 -5.21 15.29
CA SER A 77 -19.98 -4.33 16.41
C SER A 77 -19.09 -3.08 16.43
N GLU A 78 -19.43 -2.09 17.25
CA GLU A 78 -18.59 -0.88 17.39
C GLU A 78 -17.20 -1.22 17.91
N GLU A 79 -17.10 -2.15 18.87
CA GLU A 79 -15.83 -2.63 19.40
C GLU A 79 -14.98 -3.32 18.34
N GLU A 80 -15.60 -4.13 17.48
CA GLU A 80 -14.90 -4.80 16.37
C GLU A 80 -14.38 -3.81 15.33
N ARG A 81 -15.12 -2.72 15.07
CA ARG A 81 -14.67 -1.65 14.16
C ARG A 81 -13.47 -0.92 14.73
N LEU A 82 -13.49 -0.58 16.02
CA LEU A 82 -12.36 0.03 16.69
C LEU A 82 -11.14 -0.91 16.70
N GLU A 83 -11.35 -2.19 16.97
CA GLU A 83 -10.27 -3.18 16.93
C GLU A 83 -9.71 -3.37 15.51
N SER A 84 -10.57 -3.36 14.49
CA SER A 84 -10.20 -3.40 13.08
C SER A 84 -9.31 -2.21 12.72
N ASP A 85 -9.72 -0.99 13.05
CA ASP A 85 -8.95 0.22 12.78
C ASP A 85 -7.60 0.23 13.53
N LEU A 86 -7.56 -0.27 14.76
CA LEU A 86 -6.31 -0.43 15.52
C LEU A 86 -5.35 -1.42 14.87
N ILE A 87 -5.84 -2.56 14.37
CA ILE A 87 -5.02 -3.55 13.67
C ILE A 87 -4.46 -2.96 12.36
N GLU A 88 -5.32 -2.29 11.58
CA GLU A 88 -4.91 -1.62 10.34
C GLU A 88 -3.83 -0.56 10.62
N GLU A 89 -3.99 0.24 11.67
CA GLU A 89 -3.01 1.24 12.10
C GLU A 89 -1.67 0.62 12.54
N GLN A 90 -1.66 -0.58 13.15
CA GLN A 90 -0.40 -1.26 13.46
C GLN A 90 0.38 -1.62 12.19
N CYS A 91 -0.30 -2.07 11.14
CA CYS A 91 0.36 -2.35 9.86
C CYS A 91 0.96 -1.07 9.26
N ILE A 92 0.19 0.02 9.22
CA ILE A 92 0.61 1.31 8.65
C ILE A 92 1.73 1.96 9.46
N SER A 93 1.67 1.89 10.79
CA SER A 93 2.60 2.61 11.68
C SER A 93 3.81 1.81 12.15
N LYS A 94 3.87 0.50 11.89
CA LYS A 94 4.97 -0.39 12.33
C LYS A 94 5.58 -1.22 11.22
N LEU A 95 4.78 -1.84 10.36
CA LEU A 95 5.31 -2.68 9.26
C LEU A 95 5.79 -1.83 8.08
N HIS A 96 4.95 -0.88 7.63
CA HIS A 96 5.30 -0.02 6.51
C HIS A 96 6.58 0.81 6.73
N PRO A 97 6.82 1.40 7.92
CA PRO A 97 8.06 2.12 8.19
C PRO A 97 9.29 1.20 8.16
N ALA A 98 9.15 -0.07 8.55
CA ALA A 98 10.24 -1.04 8.49
C ALA A 98 10.62 -1.40 7.04
N THR A 99 9.61 -1.69 6.22
CA THR A 99 9.84 -1.93 4.80
C THR A 99 10.42 -0.69 4.10
N THR A 100 9.91 0.50 4.44
CA THR A 100 10.41 1.78 3.94
C THR A 100 11.85 2.04 4.38
N TYR A 101 12.19 1.82 5.65
CA TYR A 101 13.55 1.96 6.14
C TYR A 101 14.51 1.06 5.37
N ALA A 102 14.19 -0.22 5.22
CA ALA A 102 15.06 -1.15 4.51
C ALA A 102 15.26 -0.76 3.04
N LYS A 103 14.16 -0.44 2.34
CA LYS A 103 14.18 -0.01 0.94
C LYS A 103 15.03 1.24 0.71
N TRP A 104 15.01 2.22 1.60
CA TRP A 104 15.69 3.51 1.36
C TRP A 104 17.03 3.66 2.09
N MET A 105 17.17 3.07 3.28
CA MET A 105 18.29 3.32 4.18
C MET A 105 19.38 2.26 4.10
N GLU A 106 19.02 0.98 3.99
CA GLU A 106 20.00 -0.11 3.98
C GLU A 106 20.76 -0.20 2.67
N GLU A 107 22.05 -0.51 2.74
CA GLU A 107 22.92 -0.56 1.56
C GLU A 107 22.70 -1.85 0.75
N ASP A 108 22.42 -2.95 1.45
CA ASP A 108 22.29 -4.29 0.85
C ASP A 108 20.94 -4.53 0.16
N THR A 109 19.94 -3.65 0.38
CA THR A 109 18.62 -3.77 -0.26
C THR A 109 18.64 -3.12 -1.65
N SER A 110 18.22 -3.87 -2.67
CA SER A 110 18.14 -3.41 -4.05
C SER A 110 17.38 -2.07 -4.19
N LYS A 111 17.99 -1.11 -4.88
CA LYS A 111 17.38 0.21 -5.20
C LYS A 111 16.75 0.27 -6.58
N ASN A 112 16.48 -0.88 -7.19
CA ASN A 112 15.91 -0.96 -8.54
C ASN A 112 14.51 -0.34 -8.64
N PHE A 113 13.80 -0.18 -7.52
CA PHE A 113 12.49 0.50 -7.48
C PHE A 113 12.56 1.99 -7.82
N PHE A 114 13.74 2.61 -7.68
CA PHE A 114 13.91 4.06 -7.85
C PHE A 114 14.32 4.46 -9.27
N TYR A 115 15.05 3.60 -9.99
CA TYR A 115 15.60 3.95 -11.29
C TYR A 115 14.58 3.75 -12.41
N SER A 116 14.44 4.76 -13.28
CA SER A 116 13.49 4.70 -14.40
C SER A 116 13.84 3.55 -15.34
N ARG A 117 12.82 2.80 -15.78
CA ARG A 117 12.97 1.87 -16.91
C ARG A 117 13.11 2.69 -18.20
N GLY A 118 13.99 2.25 -19.09
CA GLY A 118 14.20 2.94 -20.37
C GLY A 118 15.45 2.44 -21.09
N ASN A 119 15.61 2.88 -22.34
CA ASN A 119 16.81 2.60 -23.13
C ASN A 119 18.06 3.08 -22.36
N PHE A 120 19.16 2.32 -22.47
CA PHE A 120 20.43 2.55 -21.79
C PHE A 120 20.91 4.01 -21.88
N PHE A 121 20.76 4.61 -23.06
CA PHE A 121 21.14 6.01 -23.29
C PHE A 121 20.36 7.00 -22.41
N TRP A 122 19.03 6.84 -22.31
CA TRP A 122 18.19 7.70 -21.47
C TRP A 122 18.45 7.49 -19.98
N ARG A 123 18.75 6.25 -19.57
CA ARG A 123 19.14 5.94 -18.19
C ARG A 123 20.43 6.68 -17.83
N LEU A 124 21.46 6.60 -18.66
CA LEU A 124 22.74 7.29 -18.44
C LEU A 124 22.57 8.81 -18.30
N LEU A 125 21.75 9.43 -19.17
CA LEU A 125 21.49 10.87 -19.10
C LEU A 125 20.75 11.29 -17.82
N LYS A 126 19.88 10.44 -17.29
CA LYS A 126 19.09 10.71 -16.08
C LYS A 126 19.82 10.40 -14.77
N LEU A 127 20.87 9.56 -14.79
CA LEU A 127 21.62 9.17 -13.59
C LEU A 127 21.98 10.31 -12.63
N PRO A 128 22.53 11.47 -13.05
CA PRO A 128 22.86 12.53 -12.09
C PRO A 128 21.61 13.11 -11.41
N PHE A 129 20.52 13.29 -12.17
CA PHE A 129 19.25 13.78 -11.64
C PHE A 129 18.60 12.75 -10.71
N GLU A 130 18.60 11.47 -11.11
CA GLU A 130 18.09 10.37 -10.30
C GLU A 130 18.87 10.27 -8.99
N LYS A 131 20.21 10.37 -9.00
CA LYS A 131 21.01 10.37 -7.76
C LYS A 131 20.65 11.53 -6.82
N LEU A 132 20.48 12.74 -7.35
CA LEU A 132 20.09 13.90 -6.53
C LEU A 132 18.68 13.73 -5.97
N SER A 133 17.75 13.28 -6.79
CA SER A 133 16.37 12.97 -6.38
C SER A 133 16.35 11.86 -5.32
N PHE A 134 17.18 10.83 -5.46
CA PHE A 134 17.31 9.76 -4.48
C PHE A 134 17.82 10.27 -3.14
N ILE A 135 18.84 11.14 -3.15
CA ILE A 135 19.39 11.73 -1.91
C ILE A 135 18.33 12.60 -1.24
N SER A 136 17.60 13.41 -2.02
CA SER A 136 16.50 14.25 -1.51
C SER A 136 15.39 13.40 -0.90
N GLU A 137 14.94 12.37 -1.60
CA GLU A 137 13.88 11.48 -1.13
C GLU A 137 14.31 10.69 0.10
N LYS A 138 15.54 10.14 0.09
CA LYS A 138 16.12 9.48 1.26
C LYS A 138 16.17 10.42 2.47
N ARG A 139 16.46 11.71 2.29
CA ARG A 139 16.38 12.68 3.39
C ARG A 139 14.95 12.86 3.88
N HIS A 140 13.98 13.01 2.97
CA HIS A 140 12.58 13.15 3.33
C HIS A 140 12.05 11.93 4.10
N ILE A 141 12.32 10.73 3.60
CA ILE A 141 11.98 9.46 4.27
C ILE A 141 12.64 9.36 5.65
N ARG A 142 13.90 9.81 5.79
CA ARG A 142 14.56 9.83 7.10
C ARG A 142 13.84 10.76 8.09
N GLU A 143 13.44 11.94 7.65
CA GLU A 143 12.69 12.89 8.48
C GLU A 143 11.29 12.35 8.82
N TYR A 144 10.62 11.68 7.87
CA TYR A 144 9.35 10.98 8.09
C TYR A 144 9.46 9.89 9.17
N LEU A 145 10.43 8.99 9.02
CA LEU A 145 10.67 7.88 9.96
C LEU A 145 10.99 8.39 11.36
N LEU A 146 11.78 9.46 11.46
CA LEU A 146 12.13 10.08 12.74
C LEU A 146 10.92 10.79 13.38
N ARG A 147 10.23 11.67 12.64
CA ARG A 147 9.21 12.55 13.21
C ARG A 147 7.89 11.86 13.47
N GLN A 148 7.49 10.92 12.60
CA GLN A 148 6.19 10.26 12.70
C GLN A 148 6.26 8.92 13.45
N HIS A 149 7.36 8.20 13.30
CA HIS A 149 7.48 6.83 13.84
C HIS A 149 8.56 6.67 14.93
N ASN A 150 9.28 7.74 15.26
CA ASN A 150 10.38 7.75 16.22
C ASN A 150 11.44 6.67 15.93
N ILE A 151 11.69 6.40 14.66
CA ILE A 151 12.69 5.42 14.21
C ILE A 151 14.01 6.15 13.99
N THR A 152 14.98 5.91 14.88
CA THR A 152 16.30 6.56 14.82
C THR A 152 17.35 5.68 14.18
N ASN A 153 17.21 4.36 14.30
CA ASN A 153 18.20 3.38 13.91
C ASN A 153 17.54 2.08 13.41
N ARG A 154 18.36 1.23 12.79
CA ARG A 154 17.96 -0.06 12.23
C ARG A 154 17.28 -0.97 13.26
N ARG A 155 17.80 -1.02 14.49
CA ARG A 155 17.31 -1.92 15.55
C ARG A 155 15.90 -1.52 16.00
N ASP A 156 15.67 -0.24 16.25
CA ASP A 156 14.35 0.29 16.64
C ASP A 156 13.31 -0.08 15.59
N CYS A 157 13.69 0.07 14.32
CA CYS A 157 12.84 -0.19 13.17
C CYS A 157 12.31 -1.62 13.14
N TYR A 158 13.21 -2.62 13.19
CA TYR A 158 12.81 -4.02 13.14
C TYR A 158 12.22 -4.53 14.45
N TYR A 159 12.58 -3.94 15.59
CA TYR A 159 11.92 -4.26 16.85
C TYR A 159 10.44 -3.86 16.83
N GLN A 160 10.11 -2.70 16.25
CA GLN A 160 8.73 -2.27 16.07
C GLN A 160 7.96 -3.20 15.13
N ALA A 161 8.57 -3.63 14.02
CA ALA A 161 7.95 -4.60 13.11
C ALA A 161 7.75 -5.98 13.76
N GLU A 162 8.74 -6.50 14.49
CA GLU A 162 8.61 -7.77 15.22
C GLU A 162 7.46 -7.71 16.25
N LYS A 163 7.32 -6.59 16.96
CA LYS A 163 6.19 -6.38 17.89
C LYS A 163 4.84 -6.34 17.19
N ALA A 164 4.79 -5.78 15.98
CA ALA A 164 3.58 -5.83 15.16
C ALA A 164 3.27 -7.25 14.71
N HIS A 165 4.25 -8.04 14.26
CA HIS A 165 4.05 -9.46 13.95
C HIS A 165 3.53 -10.25 15.16
N GLU A 166 4.13 -10.05 16.33
CA GLU A 166 3.69 -10.69 17.57
C GLU A 166 2.22 -10.38 17.87
N LEU A 167 1.84 -9.09 17.81
CA LEU A 167 0.48 -8.65 18.07
C LEU A 167 -0.51 -9.17 17.03
N LEU A 168 -0.17 -9.11 15.74
CA LEU A 168 -0.99 -9.66 14.66
C LEU A 168 -1.20 -11.17 14.84
N SER A 169 -0.14 -11.91 15.19
CA SER A 169 -0.22 -13.34 15.46
C SER A 169 -1.14 -13.63 16.65
N GLN A 170 -1.01 -12.88 17.75
CA GLN A 170 -1.87 -13.02 18.93
C GLN A 170 -3.34 -12.71 18.60
N LYS A 171 -3.60 -11.66 17.81
CA LYS A 171 -4.95 -11.25 17.42
C LYS A 171 -5.61 -12.23 16.45
N LEU A 172 -4.83 -12.82 15.54
CA LEU A 172 -5.30 -13.86 14.65
C LEU A 172 -5.56 -15.17 15.42
N GLY A 173 -4.66 -15.57 16.33
CA GLY A 173 -4.75 -16.83 17.05
C GLY A 173 -4.83 -18.02 16.09
N GLU A 174 -5.79 -18.92 16.32
CA GLU A 174 -6.06 -20.09 15.46
C GLU A 174 -7.13 -19.81 14.39
N LYS A 175 -7.67 -18.59 14.33
CA LYS A 175 -8.76 -18.24 13.41
C LYS A 175 -8.26 -18.22 11.96
N PRO A 176 -9.12 -18.55 10.98
CA PRO A 176 -8.76 -18.42 9.57
C PRO A 176 -8.53 -16.97 9.16
N PHE A 177 -9.34 -16.04 9.70
CA PHE A 177 -9.29 -14.58 9.48
C PHE A 177 -9.43 -13.82 10.81
N PHE A 178 -9.06 -12.54 10.86
CA PHE A 178 -8.97 -11.77 12.12
C PHE A 178 -10.29 -11.70 12.89
N PHE A 179 -11.43 -11.61 12.18
CA PHE A 179 -12.76 -11.46 12.77
C PHE A 179 -13.67 -12.69 12.57
N SER A 180 -13.09 -13.86 12.29
CA SER A 180 -13.85 -15.12 12.26
C SER A 180 -14.43 -15.44 13.64
N LYS A 181 -15.71 -15.80 13.68
CA LYS A 181 -16.44 -16.15 14.90
C LYS A 181 -17.42 -17.31 14.64
N PRO A 182 -17.69 -18.16 15.64
CA PRO A 182 -18.70 -19.20 15.51
C PRO A 182 -20.06 -18.62 15.10
N GLY A 183 -20.70 -19.21 14.08
CA GLY A 183 -21.99 -18.77 13.57
C GLY A 183 -21.95 -17.51 12.69
N ARG A 184 -20.77 -16.93 12.43
CA ARG A 184 -20.57 -15.86 11.44
C ARG A 184 -19.89 -16.45 10.21
N ARG A 185 -20.27 -15.99 9.02
CA ARG A 185 -19.62 -16.41 7.76
C ARG A 185 -18.14 -16.03 7.78
N GLU A 186 -17.28 -16.99 7.50
CA GLU A 186 -15.83 -16.86 7.59
C GLU A 186 -15.23 -16.43 6.24
N PHE A 187 -15.20 -15.14 5.93
CA PHE A 187 -14.54 -14.63 4.73
C PHE A 187 -13.68 -13.39 5.04
N PRO A 188 -12.69 -13.05 4.18
CA PRO A 188 -11.83 -11.90 4.39
C PRO A 188 -12.62 -10.60 4.54
N ARG A 189 -12.31 -9.84 5.59
CA ARG A 189 -12.86 -8.51 5.88
C ARG A 189 -11.83 -7.43 5.55
N SER A 190 -12.17 -6.15 5.76
CA SER A 190 -11.26 -5.06 5.40
C SER A 190 -9.88 -5.22 6.05
N THR A 191 -9.88 -5.61 7.33
CA THR A 191 -8.66 -5.82 8.12
C THR A 191 -7.79 -6.90 7.50
N ASP A 192 -8.36 -8.03 7.06
CA ASP A 192 -7.61 -9.12 6.47
C ASP A 192 -6.91 -8.66 5.18
N ILE A 193 -7.58 -7.86 4.36
CA ILE A 193 -7.02 -7.34 3.11
C ILE A 193 -5.87 -6.37 3.40
N VAL A 194 -6.04 -5.47 4.37
CA VAL A 194 -5.00 -4.51 4.77
C VAL A 194 -3.78 -5.23 5.35
N VAL A 195 -4.00 -6.15 6.31
CA VAL A 195 -2.91 -6.91 6.94
C VAL A 195 -2.17 -7.74 5.90
N TYR A 196 -2.90 -8.41 5.00
CA TYR A 196 -2.29 -9.15 3.90
C TYR A 196 -1.43 -8.22 3.04
N ALA A 197 -1.95 -7.08 2.56
CA ALA A 197 -1.21 -6.17 1.71
C ALA A 197 0.10 -5.65 2.33
N TYR A 198 0.12 -5.35 3.64
CA TYR A 198 1.33 -4.88 4.31
C TYR A 198 2.35 -5.99 4.62
N LEU A 199 1.89 -7.17 5.03
CA LEU A 199 2.80 -8.32 5.20
C LEU A 199 3.42 -8.75 3.85
N MET A 200 2.63 -8.65 2.80
CA MET A 200 3.07 -8.92 1.43
C MET A 200 4.02 -7.85 0.91
N GLU A 201 3.86 -6.58 1.30
CA GLU A 201 4.84 -5.53 1.04
C GLU A 201 6.21 -5.92 1.61
N GLU A 202 6.23 -6.32 2.87
CA GLU A 202 7.43 -6.73 3.57
C GLU A 202 8.09 -7.94 2.91
N LEU A 203 7.32 -8.98 2.59
CA LEU A 203 7.84 -10.17 1.91
C LEU A 203 8.38 -9.88 0.50
N ASN A 204 7.72 -9.01 -0.27
CA ASN A 204 8.15 -8.69 -1.64
C ASN A 204 9.41 -7.83 -1.69
N HIS A 205 9.58 -6.91 -0.73
CA HIS A 205 10.72 -5.99 -0.74
C HIS A 205 11.88 -6.48 0.12
N ILE A 206 11.60 -7.17 1.22
CA ILE A 206 12.58 -7.57 2.24
C ILE A 206 12.34 -8.96 2.83
N GLY A 207 11.66 -9.86 2.12
CA GLY A 207 11.41 -11.23 2.60
C GLY A 207 12.67 -12.05 2.90
N ASP A 208 13.78 -11.77 2.21
CA ASP A 208 15.08 -12.41 2.45
C ASP A 208 15.89 -11.74 3.58
N HIS A 209 15.42 -10.60 4.10
CA HIS A 209 16.09 -9.89 5.17
C HIS A 209 16.01 -10.69 6.47
N PHE A 210 17.16 -10.90 7.14
CA PHE A 210 17.27 -11.78 8.30
C PHE A 210 16.23 -11.48 9.40
N ASN A 211 16.04 -10.21 9.78
CA ASN A 211 15.10 -9.84 10.84
C ASN A 211 13.64 -10.15 10.48
N VAL A 212 13.27 -10.01 9.20
CA VAL A 212 11.91 -10.28 8.70
C VAL A 212 11.68 -11.78 8.68
N LYS A 213 12.62 -12.52 8.10
CA LYS A 213 12.59 -13.98 8.02
C LYS A 213 12.53 -14.63 9.41
N ASP A 214 13.41 -14.21 10.31
CA ASP A 214 13.45 -14.70 11.69
C ASP A 214 12.12 -14.39 12.41
N SER A 215 11.64 -13.14 12.32
CA SER A 215 10.39 -12.74 12.97
C SER A 215 9.17 -13.50 12.44
N LEU A 216 8.92 -13.50 11.13
CA LEU A 216 7.74 -14.16 10.55
C LEU A 216 7.78 -15.69 10.71
N SER A 217 8.96 -16.31 10.70
CA SER A 217 9.08 -17.75 10.93
C SER A 217 8.64 -18.20 12.33
N LYS A 218 8.64 -17.30 13.33
CA LYS A 218 8.15 -17.59 14.68
C LYS A 218 6.62 -17.71 14.75
N TYR A 219 5.90 -17.20 13.75
CA TYR A 219 4.44 -17.07 13.76
C TYR A 219 3.80 -17.87 12.61
N GLU A 220 3.77 -19.19 12.74
CA GLU A 220 3.21 -20.10 11.72
C GLU A 220 1.76 -19.78 11.34
N ASN A 221 0.97 -19.27 12.29
CA ASN A 221 -0.42 -18.88 12.05
C ASN A 221 -0.54 -17.70 11.08
N LEU A 222 0.37 -16.72 11.13
CA LEU A 222 0.43 -15.61 10.17
C LEU A 222 0.84 -16.10 8.78
N LEU A 223 1.84 -16.99 8.70
CA LEU A 223 2.20 -17.63 7.43
C LEU A 223 1.02 -18.44 6.86
N GLY A 224 0.28 -19.15 7.72
CA GLY A 224 -0.95 -19.84 7.36
C GLY A 224 -2.04 -18.89 6.85
N PHE A 225 -2.19 -17.72 7.46
CA PHE A 225 -3.11 -16.68 7.00
C PHE A 225 -2.74 -16.16 5.60
N LEU A 226 -1.46 -15.87 5.35
CA LEU A 226 -0.99 -15.44 4.03
C LEU A 226 -1.30 -16.51 2.96
N LYS A 227 -1.02 -17.79 3.24
CA LYS A 227 -1.37 -18.91 2.33
C LYS A 227 -2.85 -18.99 2.04
N ARG A 228 -3.71 -18.78 3.05
CA ARG A 228 -5.17 -18.83 2.88
C ARG A 228 -5.66 -17.67 2.03
N MET A 229 -5.23 -16.45 2.33
CA MET A 229 -5.57 -15.27 1.52
C MET A 229 -5.17 -15.46 0.06
N ASP A 230 -3.93 -15.91 -0.18
CA ASP A 230 -3.40 -16.17 -1.52
C ASP A 230 -4.27 -17.15 -2.32
N LYS A 231 -4.73 -18.21 -1.65
CA LYS A 231 -5.62 -19.19 -2.24
C LYS A 231 -7.00 -18.63 -2.58
N VAL A 232 -7.59 -17.85 -1.68
CA VAL A 232 -8.89 -17.19 -1.93
C VAL A 232 -8.79 -16.26 -3.14
N ILE A 233 -7.72 -15.47 -3.22
CA ILE A 233 -7.48 -14.51 -4.32
C ILE A 233 -7.25 -15.24 -5.64
N SER A 234 -6.40 -16.27 -5.66
CA SER A 234 -6.08 -17.02 -6.87
C SER A 234 -7.29 -17.76 -7.44
N MET A 235 -8.10 -18.39 -6.59
CA MET A 235 -9.33 -19.07 -7.02
C MET A 235 -10.31 -18.09 -7.67
N LYS A 236 -10.49 -16.90 -7.10
CA LYS A 236 -11.32 -15.86 -7.71
C LYS A 236 -10.75 -15.33 -9.02
N SER A 237 -9.45 -15.13 -9.08
CA SER A 237 -8.80 -14.62 -10.29
C SER A 237 -8.83 -15.61 -11.46
N THR A 238 -8.84 -16.92 -11.18
CA THR A 238 -9.00 -17.96 -12.21
C THR A 238 -10.42 -18.07 -12.75
N GLU A 239 -11.45 -17.71 -11.98
CA GLU A 239 -12.84 -17.65 -12.45
C GLU A 239 -13.02 -16.49 -13.46
N ASP A 240 -12.35 -15.36 -13.23
CA ASP A 240 -12.54 -14.13 -14.01
C ASP A 240 -11.61 -13.99 -15.23
N GLY A 241 -10.66 -14.92 -15.41
CA GLY A 241 -9.80 -15.02 -16.61
C GLY A 241 -8.88 -13.84 -16.90
N ASN A 242 -8.77 -12.84 -16.02
CA ASN A 242 -8.24 -11.52 -16.41
C ASN A 242 -7.11 -10.92 -15.56
N ILE A 243 -6.62 -11.54 -14.49
CA ILE A 243 -5.56 -10.90 -13.68
C ILE A 243 -4.50 -11.91 -13.26
N ASN A 244 -3.31 -11.78 -13.88
CA ASN A 244 -2.12 -12.50 -13.48
C ASN A 244 -1.50 -11.77 -12.27
N TYR A 245 -1.94 -12.12 -11.08
CA TYR A 245 -1.24 -11.73 -9.86
C TYR A 245 0.08 -12.49 -9.82
N THR A 246 1.16 -11.86 -10.28
CA THR A 246 2.51 -12.42 -10.11
C THR A 246 2.87 -12.32 -8.64
N LEU A 247 2.49 -13.34 -7.88
CA LEU A 247 2.90 -13.56 -6.51
C LEU A 247 4.29 -14.22 -6.59
N VAL A 248 5.33 -13.40 -6.45
CA VAL A 248 6.71 -13.90 -6.44
C VAL A 248 6.95 -14.61 -5.11
N TYR A 249 6.69 -15.92 -5.05
CA TYR A 249 7.04 -16.75 -3.90
C TYR A 249 7.78 -18.01 -4.32
N SER A 250 9.03 -18.13 -3.87
CA SER A 250 9.78 -19.39 -3.92
C SER A 250 10.21 -19.90 -2.55
N TYR A 251 10.16 -19.09 -1.48
CA TYR A 251 10.83 -19.44 -0.22
C TYR A 251 9.94 -19.83 0.97
N PHE A 252 8.67 -19.39 1.06
CA PHE A 252 7.84 -19.62 2.26
C PHE A 252 6.52 -20.37 2.04
N LEU A 253 5.96 -20.32 0.83
CA LEU A 253 4.56 -20.68 0.61
C LEU A 253 4.45 -21.77 -0.46
N GLN A 254 4.33 -23.03 -0.04
CA GLN A 254 3.65 -24.02 -0.86
C GLN A 254 2.14 -23.73 -0.81
N PRO A 255 1.42 -23.77 -1.94
CA PRO A 255 -0.02 -23.49 -1.96
C PRO A 255 -0.73 -24.54 -1.07
N PRO A 256 -1.68 -24.12 -0.20
CA PRO A 256 -2.40 -25.06 0.64
C PRO A 256 -3.29 -25.97 -0.22
N SER A 257 -3.46 -27.22 0.22
CA SER A 257 -4.19 -28.26 -0.52
C SER A 257 -5.70 -27.98 -0.64
N GLU A 258 -6.35 -27.35 0.35
CA GLU A 258 -7.83 -27.16 0.36
C GLU A 258 -8.26 -25.73 0.71
N CYS A 259 -9.27 -25.18 0.04
CA CYS A 259 -9.94 -23.90 0.37
C CYS A 259 -11.43 -24.20 0.49
N LYS A 260 -12.07 -23.67 1.53
CA LYS A 260 -13.48 -23.87 1.78
C LYS A 260 -14.29 -22.84 1.02
N GLU A 261 -15.46 -23.22 0.50
CA GLU A 261 -16.37 -22.28 -0.18
C GLU A 261 -16.84 -21.15 0.76
N GLU A 262 -16.89 -21.43 2.06
CA GLU A 262 -17.26 -20.46 3.10
C GLU A 262 -16.34 -19.22 3.13
N TYR A 263 -15.11 -19.37 2.62
CA TYR A 263 -14.09 -18.32 2.56
C TYR A 263 -14.32 -17.29 1.47
N PHE A 264 -15.23 -17.54 0.53
CA PHE A 264 -15.56 -16.54 -0.49
C PHE A 264 -16.55 -15.53 0.08
N PRO A 265 -16.30 -14.22 -0.11
CA PRO A 265 -17.24 -13.20 0.30
C PRO A 265 -18.57 -13.35 -0.49
N PRO A 266 -19.71 -12.93 0.08
CA PRO A 266 -20.92 -12.74 -0.71
C PRO A 266 -20.65 -11.71 -1.82
N LYS A 267 -21.39 -11.77 -2.94
CA LYS A 267 -21.42 -10.65 -3.88
C LYS A 267 -21.96 -9.43 -3.15
N ILE A 268 -21.11 -8.43 -2.92
CA ILE A 268 -21.51 -7.18 -2.30
C ILE A 268 -21.75 -6.16 -3.41
N TYR A 269 -22.97 -5.65 -3.48
CA TYR A 269 -23.30 -4.61 -4.44
C TYR A 269 -22.70 -3.28 -3.99
N PHE A 270 -21.98 -2.64 -4.91
CA PHE A 270 -21.40 -1.31 -4.75
C PHE A 270 -22.50 -0.31 -4.34
N ASN A 271 -22.44 0.23 -3.13
CA ASN A 271 -23.60 0.89 -2.50
C ASN A 271 -23.40 2.40 -2.25
N VAL A 272 -22.34 3.00 -2.82
CA VAL A 272 -21.98 4.42 -2.61
C VAL A 272 -23.12 5.37 -2.96
N LEU A 273 -23.89 5.07 -4.02
CA LEU A 273 -25.02 5.90 -4.45
C LEU A 273 -26.22 5.86 -3.49
N LYS A 274 -26.35 4.84 -2.63
CA LYS A 274 -27.45 4.75 -1.65
C LYS A 274 -27.11 5.38 -0.30
N ARG A 275 -25.84 5.75 -0.04
CA ARG A 275 -25.40 6.34 1.24
C ARG A 275 -24.43 7.53 1.06
N PRO A 276 -24.73 8.53 0.21
CA PRO A 276 -23.81 9.64 -0.07
C PRO A 276 -23.51 10.49 1.18
N GLU A 277 -24.47 10.61 2.11
CA GLU A 277 -24.32 11.46 3.29
C GLU A 277 -23.22 10.93 4.22
N LYS A 278 -23.27 9.64 4.58
CA LYS A 278 -22.25 9.03 5.45
C LYS A 278 -20.84 9.17 4.85
N PHE A 279 -20.71 8.99 3.54
CA PHE A 279 -19.44 9.08 2.82
C PHE A 279 -18.72 10.44 3.01
N TRP A 280 -19.43 11.55 2.77
CA TRP A 280 -18.84 12.88 2.89
C TRP A 280 -18.59 13.31 4.34
N TYR A 281 -19.34 12.76 5.30
CA TYR A 281 -19.09 13.00 6.72
C TYR A 281 -17.83 12.27 7.20
N THR A 282 -17.58 11.00 6.86
CA THR A 282 -16.38 10.30 7.35
C THR A 282 -15.08 10.92 6.83
N LEU A 283 -15.05 11.39 5.58
CA LEU A 283 -13.90 12.08 5.00
C LEU A 283 -13.57 13.43 5.65
N LYS A 284 -14.57 14.09 6.25
CA LYS A 284 -14.37 15.38 6.95
C LYS A 284 -13.84 15.24 8.38
N TYR A 285 -13.91 14.04 8.97
CA TYR A 285 -13.75 13.85 10.42
C TYR A 285 -12.75 12.73 10.81
N GLN A 286 -11.81 12.35 9.95
CA GLN A 286 -10.70 11.47 10.34
C GLN A 286 -9.66 12.24 11.18
N SER A 287 -9.91 12.29 12.50
CA SER A 287 -8.97 12.45 13.64
C SER A 287 -9.63 13.05 14.90
N GLY A 288 -10.94 13.33 14.89
CA GLY A 288 -11.59 14.12 15.96
C GLY A 288 -11.34 15.63 15.85
N GLU A 289 -10.45 16.07 14.95
CA GLU A 289 -10.37 17.46 14.53
C GLU A 289 -11.21 17.68 13.28
N LYS A 290 -12.05 18.71 13.30
CA LYS A 290 -12.68 19.23 12.09
C LYS A 290 -11.56 19.80 11.21
N LYS A 291 -11.09 19.04 10.23
CA LYS A 291 -10.16 19.57 9.23
C LYS A 291 -10.92 20.65 8.45
N ASN A 292 -10.63 21.91 8.73
CA ASN A 292 -11.00 23.00 7.84
C ASN A 292 -10.28 22.72 6.52
N TYR A 293 -11.02 22.27 5.53
CA TYR A 293 -10.58 22.29 4.13
C TYR A 293 -10.54 23.75 3.70
N GLU A 294 -9.52 24.47 4.17
CA GLU A 294 -9.03 25.62 3.43
C GLU A 294 -8.29 25.06 2.23
N GLU A 295 -8.67 25.55 1.06
CA GLU A 295 -8.02 25.31 -0.23
C GLU A 295 -6.57 25.82 -0.14
N LYS A 296 -5.68 25.06 0.51
CA LYS A 296 -4.33 25.53 0.79
C LYS A 296 -3.56 25.62 -0.52
N THR A 297 -2.91 26.78 -0.68
CA THR A 297 -1.92 27.20 -1.68
C THR A 297 -0.65 26.33 -1.73
N VAL A 298 -0.74 25.03 -1.44
CA VAL A 298 0.35 24.03 -1.46
C VAL A 298 0.98 23.92 -2.85
N ALA A 299 0.19 24.14 -3.91
CA ALA A 299 0.68 24.14 -5.27
C ALA A 299 1.77 25.20 -5.52
N LYS A 300 1.68 26.40 -4.92
CA LYS A 300 2.63 27.49 -5.21
C LYS A 300 4.02 27.23 -4.63
N ASP A 301 4.10 26.75 -3.40
CA ASP A 301 5.39 26.53 -2.72
C ASP A 301 6.14 25.31 -3.31
N ILE A 302 5.42 24.27 -3.70
CA ILE A 302 6.02 23.08 -4.33
C ILE A 302 6.47 23.38 -5.77
N ILE A 303 5.67 24.14 -6.53
CA ILE A 303 6.04 24.59 -7.87
C ILE A 303 7.28 25.49 -7.82
N ALA A 304 7.35 26.42 -6.85
CA ALA A 304 8.53 27.28 -6.66
C ALA A 304 9.80 26.47 -6.37
N ASN A 305 9.70 25.45 -5.51
CA ASN A 305 10.85 24.60 -5.16
C ASN A 305 11.32 23.73 -6.35
N ARG A 306 10.39 23.28 -7.21
CA ARG A 306 10.72 22.53 -8.43
C ARG A 306 11.40 23.39 -9.50
N TYR A 307 10.94 24.62 -9.72
CA TYR A 307 11.63 25.54 -10.65
C TYR A 307 13.03 25.90 -10.17
N TRP A 308 13.25 26.01 -8.87
CA TRP A 308 14.57 26.26 -8.30
C TRP A 308 15.52 25.08 -8.56
N ASN A 309 15.06 23.85 -8.36
CA ASN A 309 15.85 22.64 -8.64
C ASN A 309 16.12 22.42 -10.13
N ALA A 310 15.14 22.69 -11.00
CA ALA A 310 15.32 22.64 -12.46
C ALA A 310 16.30 23.72 -12.95
N GLY A 311 16.21 24.93 -12.40
CA GLY A 311 17.13 26.02 -12.67
C GLY A 311 18.57 25.66 -12.30
N ALA A 312 18.78 25.14 -11.08
CA ALA A 312 20.10 24.71 -10.60
C ALA A 312 20.73 23.60 -11.44
N ALA A 313 19.93 22.63 -11.90
CA ALA A 313 20.40 21.57 -12.79
C ALA A 313 20.85 22.12 -14.16
N LEU A 314 20.12 23.10 -14.71
CA LEU A 314 20.44 23.71 -16.00
C LEU A 314 21.75 24.50 -15.95
N THR A 315 21.98 25.25 -14.86
CA THR A 315 23.25 25.95 -14.63
C THR A 315 24.42 25.00 -14.47
N PHE A 316 24.23 23.85 -13.80
CA PHE A 316 25.28 22.85 -13.65
C PHE A 316 25.66 22.18 -14.98
N ILE A 317 24.67 21.87 -15.83
CA ILE A 317 24.90 21.35 -17.18
C ILE A 317 25.66 22.36 -18.05
N LEU A 318 25.25 23.64 -18.01
CA LEU A 318 25.94 24.73 -18.72
C LEU A 318 27.38 24.88 -18.23
N PHE A 319 27.61 24.81 -16.92
CA PHE A 319 28.96 24.90 -16.35
C PHE A 319 29.87 23.75 -16.81
N LEU A 320 29.35 22.52 -16.85
CA LEU A 320 30.09 21.37 -17.37
C LEU A 320 30.36 21.48 -18.88
N ALA A 321 29.41 21.99 -19.67
CA ALA A 321 29.58 22.18 -21.11
C ALA A 321 30.59 23.29 -21.47
N ILE A 322 30.76 24.30 -20.60
CA ILE A 322 31.76 25.36 -20.78
C ILE A 322 33.16 24.85 -20.43
N ARG A 323 33.29 23.92 -19.48
CA ARG A 323 34.58 23.41 -19.01
C ARG A 323 35.23 22.34 -19.91
N THR A 324 34.47 21.81 -20.87
CA THR A 324 34.91 20.78 -21.82
C THR A 324 35.26 21.34 -23.20
N LYS A 325 35.22 22.66 -23.37
CA LYS A 325 35.84 23.41 -24.47
C LYS A 325 37.09 24.11 -23.94
#